data_AF-A0A540VP46-F1
#
_entry.id   AF-A0A540VP46-F1
#
_cell.length_a   1.000
_cell.length_b   1.000
_cell.length_c   1.000
_cell.angle_alpha   90.00
_cell.angle_beta   90.00
_cell.angle_gamma   90.00
#
_symmetry.space_group_name_H-M   'P 1'
#
loop_
_entity.id
_entity.type
_entity.pdbx_description
1 polymer ?
#
loop_
_entity_poly.entity_id
_entity_poly.type
_entity_poly.pdbx_seq_one_letter_code
_entity_poly.pdbx_strand_id
1 'polypeptide(L)'
;MTRPQCAGPSATIIDDPEIVQRLGIALAIGQLFGLEHGRHQRDMSEGDRIAGVLTFAIAGFLGGVNGWLASLTAPVVLAVAFLGLLVLLGVSYWLHLKKDNDVGLTIEIAFLLAFSVRAASVLGNMPAAATVAVIAAVLL
;
A
#
# COMPACT_ATOMS: atom_id res chain seq x y z
N MET A 1 -58.57 1.97 11.02
CA MET A 1 -57.68 0.78 11.10
C MET A 1 -56.92 0.75 9.78
N THR A 2 -55.61 0.96 9.66
CA THR A 2 -54.47 0.91 10.58
C THR A 2 -53.36 1.80 9.98
N ARG A 3 -52.47 2.28 10.86
CA ARG A 3 -51.40 3.27 10.62
C ARG A 3 -50.32 2.86 9.59
N PRO A 4 -49.55 3.83 9.08
CA PRO A 4 -48.37 3.61 8.25
C PRO A 4 -47.13 3.19 9.09
N GLN A 5 -46.33 2.26 8.56
CA GLN A 5 -44.94 1.95 8.91
C GLN A 5 -44.23 1.87 7.55
N CYS A 6 -43.24 2.70 7.21
CA CYS A 6 -41.89 2.64 7.78
C CYS A 6 -41.34 4.04 8.13
N ALA A 7 -41.12 4.25 9.44
CA ALA A 7 -39.96 4.98 9.94
C ALA A 7 -38.69 4.17 9.53
N GLY A 8 -37.50 4.69 9.32
CA GLY A 8 -36.84 5.98 9.52
C GLY A 8 -35.36 5.77 9.15
N PRO A 9 -34.52 6.81 9.24
CA PRO A 9 -33.20 6.91 8.63
C PRO A 9 -32.06 6.47 9.55
N SER A 10 -31.28 5.44 9.19
CA SER A 10 -30.04 5.06 9.90
C SER A 10 -29.17 4.22 8.96
N ALA A 11 -28.05 4.72 8.46
CA ALA A 11 -26.76 4.49 9.13
C ALA A 11 -26.42 2.99 9.28
N THR A 12 -26.30 2.25 8.17
CA THR A 12 -25.38 1.10 8.13
C THR A 12 -23.96 1.65 7.95
N ILE A 13 -23.46 2.25 9.04
CA ILE A 13 -22.03 2.32 9.26
C ILE A 13 -21.60 0.86 9.44
N ILE A 14 -21.07 0.28 8.38
CA ILE A 14 -20.17 -0.88 8.33
C ILE A 14 -19.79 -1.41 9.73
N ASP A 15 -20.37 -2.53 10.09
CA ASP A 15 -19.85 -3.46 11.08
C ASP A 15 -19.37 -4.74 10.37
N ASP A 16 -18.61 -4.58 9.28
CA ASP A 16 -18.21 -5.71 8.43
C ASP A 16 -16.80 -6.23 8.78
N PRO A 17 -16.67 -7.44 9.36
CA PRO A 17 -15.38 -8.11 9.53
C PRO A 17 -14.63 -8.28 8.20
N GLU A 18 -15.34 -8.18 7.07
CA GLU A 18 -14.74 -8.18 5.74
C GLU A 18 -13.74 -7.03 5.55
N ILE A 19 -14.06 -5.80 5.95
CA ILE A 19 -13.14 -4.65 5.78
C ILE A 19 -11.90 -4.82 6.64
N VAL A 20 -12.07 -5.28 7.88
CA VAL A 20 -10.95 -5.61 8.78
C VAL A 20 -10.09 -6.72 8.17
N GLN A 21 -10.71 -7.73 7.55
CA GLN A 21 -10.01 -8.81 6.85
C GLN A 21 -9.27 -8.30 5.60
N ARG A 22 -9.87 -7.41 4.81
CA ARG A 22 -9.21 -6.79 3.64
C ARG A 22 -8.00 -5.98 4.06
N LEU A 23 -8.14 -5.16 5.10
CA LEU A 23 -7.06 -4.36 5.67
C LEU A 23 -5.97 -5.23 6.32
N GLY A 24 -6.35 -6.33 6.97
CA GLY A 24 -5.42 -7.31 7.55
C GLY A 24 -4.62 -8.06 6.49
N ILE A 25 -5.26 -8.51 5.40
CA ILE A 25 -4.59 -9.15 4.27
C ILE A 25 -3.67 -8.15 3.57
N ALA A 26 -4.15 -6.94 3.33
CA ALA A 26 -3.35 -5.83 2.83
C ALA A 26 -2.08 -5.61 3.69
N LEU A 27 -2.23 -5.55 5.02
CA LEU A 27 -1.12 -5.42 5.96
C LEU A 27 -0.15 -6.61 5.88
N ALA A 28 -0.66 -7.84 5.88
CA ALA A 28 0.14 -9.06 5.83
C ALA A 28 0.96 -9.16 4.53
N ILE A 29 0.36 -8.86 3.38
CA ILE A 29 1.05 -8.79 2.08
C ILE A 29 2.16 -7.73 2.14
N GLY A 30 1.86 -6.58 2.75
CA GLY A 30 2.82 -5.52 3.01
C GLY A 30 4.04 -5.93 3.81
N GLN A 31 3.80 -6.68 4.87
CA GLN A 31 4.82 -7.14 5.79
C GLN A 31 5.67 -8.26 5.17
N LEU A 32 5.07 -9.11 4.33
CA LEU A 32 5.78 -10.13 3.55
C LEU A 32 6.76 -9.50 2.56
N PHE A 33 6.32 -8.48 1.82
CA PHE A 33 7.16 -7.73 0.88
C PHE A 33 8.38 -7.10 1.56
N GLY A 34 8.16 -6.48 2.73
CA GLY A 34 9.25 -5.90 3.51
C GLY A 34 10.23 -6.94 4.05
N LEU A 35 9.74 -8.12 4.47
CA LEU A 35 10.57 -9.21 4.98
C LEU A 35 11.49 -9.81 3.91
N GLU A 36 11.02 -9.91 2.66
CA GLU A 36 11.80 -10.45 1.53
C GLU A 36 12.95 -9.49 1.16
N HIS A 37 12.66 -8.20 1.02
CA HIS A 37 13.67 -7.17 0.75
C HIS A 37 14.64 -6.95 1.92
N GLY A 38 14.14 -7.06 3.15
CA GLY A 38 14.96 -6.95 4.36
C GLY A 38 15.95 -8.10 4.55
N ARG A 39 15.77 -9.23 3.83
CA ARG A 39 16.77 -10.31 3.78
C ARG A 39 17.83 -10.07 2.71
N HIS A 40 17.48 -9.50 1.56
CA HIS A 40 18.44 -9.16 0.49
C HIS A 40 19.38 -8.00 0.86
N GLN A 41 18.95 -7.07 1.71
CA GLN A 41 19.82 -5.98 2.22
C GLN A 41 20.86 -6.42 3.26
N ARG A 42 20.92 -7.70 3.65
CA ARG A 42 21.89 -8.17 4.67
C ARG A 42 23.30 -8.35 4.14
N ASP A 43 23.49 -8.40 2.82
CA ASP A 43 24.80 -8.43 2.17
C ASP A 43 25.28 -7.02 1.71
N MET A 44 24.49 -5.97 1.99
CA MET A 44 24.85 -4.58 1.65
C MET A 44 25.38 -3.84 2.87
N SER A 45 26.45 -3.06 2.69
CA SER A 45 27.14 -2.33 3.75
C SER A 45 26.20 -1.42 4.55
N GLU A 46 26.48 -1.22 5.85
CA GLU A 46 25.64 -0.55 6.86
C GLU A 46 25.15 0.88 6.48
N GLY A 47 25.73 1.50 5.44
CA GLY A 47 25.38 2.82 4.90
C GLY A 47 24.40 2.81 3.71
N ASP A 48 24.18 1.66 3.06
CA ASP A 48 23.39 1.53 1.82
C ASP A 48 22.05 0.80 2.04
N ARG A 49 21.62 0.73 3.32
CA ARG A 49 20.39 0.06 3.72
C ARG A 49 19.19 0.96 3.42
N ILE A 50 18.86 1.06 2.14
CA ILE A 50 17.80 1.90 1.61
C ILE A 50 16.45 1.29 2.06
N ALA A 51 15.92 1.82 3.16
CA ALA A 51 14.59 1.55 3.73
C ALA A 51 14.30 0.12 4.23
N GLY A 52 14.22 -0.03 5.56
CA GLY A 52 13.86 -1.29 6.21
C GLY A 52 12.38 -1.68 6.07
N VAL A 53 12.09 -2.92 6.51
CA VAL A 53 10.77 -3.59 6.52
C VAL A 53 9.61 -2.67 6.97
N LEU A 54 9.85 -1.82 7.96
CA LEU A 54 8.86 -0.89 8.51
C LEU A 54 8.37 0.12 7.48
N THR A 55 9.28 0.70 6.67
CA THR A 55 8.91 1.71 5.68
C THR A 55 8.04 1.09 4.60
N PHE A 56 8.36 -0.12 4.13
CA PHE A 56 7.54 -0.90 3.20
C PHE A 56 6.15 -1.24 3.76
N ALA A 57 6.11 -1.67 5.03
CA ALA A 57 4.86 -1.96 5.71
C ALA A 57 3.95 -0.72 5.75
N ILE A 58 4.49 0.44 6.14
CA ILE A 58 3.76 1.72 6.22
C ILE A 58 3.34 2.21 4.83
N ALA A 59 4.24 2.20 3.84
CA ALA A 59 3.96 2.73 2.51
C ALA A 59 2.84 1.96 1.79
N GLY A 60 2.86 0.64 1.85
CA GLY A 60 1.73 -0.08 1.30
C GLY A 60 0.47 0.12 2.17
N PHE A 61 0.56 0.28 3.50
CA PHE A 61 -0.63 0.42 4.37
C PHE A 61 -1.38 1.68 3.98
N LEU A 62 -0.63 2.75 3.70
CA LEU A 62 -1.12 3.96 3.09
C LEU A 62 -1.83 3.70 1.75
N GLY A 63 -1.33 2.80 0.91
CA GLY A 63 -1.99 2.35 -0.33
C GLY A 63 -3.33 1.66 -0.08
N GLY A 64 -3.39 0.72 0.87
CA GLY A 64 -4.64 0.04 1.25
C GLY A 64 -5.67 1.00 1.83
N VAL A 65 -5.24 1.88 2.75
CA VAL A 65 -6.11 2.91 3.35
C VAL A 65 -6.63 3.87 2.28
N ASN A 66 -5.80 4.33 1.34
CA ASN A 66 -6.27 5.19 0.26
C ASN A 66 -7.16 4.47 -0.75
N GLY A 67 -6.94 3.17 -1.00
CA GLY A 67 -7.87 2.35 -1.77
C GLY A 67 -9.25 2.28 -1.11
N TRP A 68 -9.29 2.07 0.21
CA TRP A 68 -10.52 2.12 0.98
C TRP A 68 -11.17 3.50 0.94
N LEU A 69 -10.39 4.56 1.17
CA LEU A 69 -10.90 5.92 1.17
C LEU A 69 -11.43 6.35 -0.21
N ALA A 70 -10.79 5.91 -1.29
CA ALA A 70 -11.26 6.13 -2.66
C ALA A 70 -12.58 5.41 -2.97
N SER A 71 -12.84 4.26 -2.32
CA SER A 71 -14.14 3.57 -2.42
C SER A 71 -15.28 4.34 -1.74
N LEU A 72 -14.95 5.15 -0.72
CA LEU A 72 -15.92 5.94 0.04
C LEU A 72 -16.12 7.36 -0.49
N THR A 73 -15.14 7.90 -1.23
CA THR A 73 -15.11 9.32 -1.64
C THR A 73 -15.06 9.45 -3.16
N ALA A 74 -13.86 9.61 -3.71
CA ALA A 74 -13.62 9.78 -5.13
C ALA A 74 -12.29 9.10 -5.54
N PRO A 75 -12.18 8.59 -6.78
CA PRO A 75 -10.95 8.00 -7.31
C PRO A 75 -9.74 8.96 -7.28
N VAL A 76 -10.00 10.27 -7.28
CA VAL A 76 -8.99 11.34 -7.19
C VAL A 76 -8.11 11.20 -5.95
N VAL A 77 -8.65 10.74 -4.82
CA VAL A 77 -7.88 10.59 -3.57
C VAL A 77 -6.73 9.60 -3.76
N LEU A 78 -6.98 8.51 -4.49
CA LEU A 78 -5.95 7.52 -4.79
C LEU A 78 -4.85 8.10 -5.70
N ALA A 79 -5.24 8.86 -6.74
CA ALA A 79 -4.30 9.49 -7.66
C ALA A 79 -3.42 10.54 -6.96
N VAL A 80 -4.01 11.36 -6.09
CA VAL A 80 -3.27 12.36 -5.30
C VAL A 80 -2.31 11.68 -4.33
N ALA A 81 -2.73 10.62 -3.65
CA ALA A 81 -1.86 9.86 -2.76
C ALA A 81 -0.71 9.18 -3.49
N PHE A 82 -0.98 8.59 -4.67
CA PHE A 82 0.06 7.98 -5.50
C PHE A 82 1.08 9.02 -5.99
N LEU A 83 0.61 10.19 -6.43
CA LEU A 83 1.48 11.31 -6.80
C LEU A 83 2.31 11.82 -5.61
N GLY A 84 1.70 11.96 -4.44
CA GLY A 84 2.40 12.35 -3.23
C GLY A 84 3.53 11.38 -2.87
N LEU A 85 3.27 10.08 -2.98
CA LEU A 85 4.27 9.04 -2.80
C LEU A 85 5.39 9.16 -3.86
N LEU A 86 5.03 9.27 -5.14
CA LEU A 86 5.99 9.41 -6.24
C LEU A 86 6.92 10.63 -6.05
N VAL A 87 6.37 11.78 -5.65
CA VAL A 87 7.15 12.99 -5.38
C VAL A 87 8.07 12.78 -4.17
N LEU A 88 7.55 12.20 -3.09
CA LEU A 88 8.35 11.94 -1.88
C LEU A 88 9.56 11.03 -2.19
N LEU A 89 9.35 9.97 -2.98
CA LEU A 89 10.43 9.08 -3.41
C LEU A 89 11.38 9.75 -4.40
N GLY A 90 10.87 10.53 -5.36
CA GLY A 90 11.72 11.28 -6.28
C GLY A 90 12.64 12.27 -5.55
N VAL A 91 12.12 12.96 -4.54
CA VAL A 91 12.92 13.85 -3.67
C VAL A 91 13.94 13.05 -2.88
N SER A 92 13.55 11.93 -2.28
CA SER A 92 14.46 11.05 -1.55
C SER A 92 15.61 10.53 -2.43
N TYR A 93 15.28 10.02 -3.62
CA TYR A 93 16.24 9.56 -4.61
C TYR A 93 17.20 10.69 -5.00
N TRP A 94 16.68 11.89 -5.27
CA TRP A 94 17.51 13.03 -5.63
C TRP A 94 18.46 13.49 -4.50
N LEU A 95 18.00 13.42 -3.24
CA LEU A 95 18.85 13.69 -2.08
C LEU A 95 19.95 12.63 -1.92
N HIS A 96 19.64 11.36 -2.16
CA HIS A 96 20.61 10.27 -2.07
C HIS A 96 21.62 10.29 -3.20
N LEU A 97 21.20 10.53 -4.44
CA LEU A 97 22.07 10.66 -5.61
C LEU A 97 23.12 11.78 -5.47
N LYS A 98 22.78 12.80 -4.68
CA LYS A 98 23.68 13.92 -4.37
C LYS A 98 24.72 13.56 -3.29
N LYS A 99 24.46 12.52 -2.52
CA LYS A 99 25.26 12.10 -1.36
C LYS A 99 26.12 10.88 -1.66
N ASP A 100 25.59 9.94 -2.42
CA ASP A 100 26.25 8.73 -2.87
C ASP A 100 25.86 8.46 -4.32
N ASN A 101 26.82 8.00 -5.13
CA ASN A 101 26.64 7.89 -6.59
C ASN A 101 26.11 6.51 -7.03
N ASP A 102 25.85 5.62 -6.07
CA ASP A 102 25.43 4.23 -6.29
C ASP A 102 24.09 3.96 -5.61
N VAL A 103 23.03 4.61 -6.10
CA VAL A 103 21.67 4.47 -5.54
C VAL A 103 20.78 3.79 -6.58
N GLY A 104 20.24 2.62 -6.23
CA GLY A 104 19.38 1.82 -7.11
C GLY A 104 17.91 2.24 -7.11
N LEU A 105 17.32 2.43 -8.29
CA LEU A 105 15.89 2.77 -8.52
C LEU A 105 14.89 1.67 -8.12
N THR A 106 15.37 0.45 -7.87
CA THR A 106 14.52 -0.73 -7.63
C THR A 106 13.64 -0.56 -6.40
N ILE A 107 14.15 0.11 -5.37
CA ILE A 107 13.44 0.27 -4.09
C ILE A 107 12.29 1.26 -4.24
N GLU A 108 12.48 2.34 -5.01
CA GLU A 108 11.43 3.29 -5.32
C GLU A 108 10.31 2.63 -6.10
N ILE A 109 10.66 1.80 -7.09
CA ILE A 109 9.68 1.03 -7.86
C ILE A 109 8.93 0.05 -6.96
N ALA A 110 9.63 -0.64 -6.05
CA ALA A 110 9.03 -1.56 -5.10
C ALA A 110 8.01 -0.86 -4.18
N PHE A 111 8.28 0.36 -3.74
CA PHE A 111 7.34 1.17 -2.95
C PHE A 111 6.06 1.54 -3.72
N LEU A 112 6.21 2.01 -4.96
CA LEU A 112 5.07 2.35 -5.82
C LEU A 112 4.20 1.11 -6.11
N LEU A 113 4.86 -0.03 -6.30
CA LEU A 113 4.20 -1.30 -6.58
C LEU A 113 3.47 -1.81 -5.33
N ALA A 114 4.10 -1.76 -4.15
CA ALA A 114 3.47 -2.10 -2.88
C ALA A 114 2.24 -1.24 -2.57
N PHE A 115 2.30 0.07 -2.85
CA PHE A 115 1.13 0.97 -2.73
C PHE A 115 0.01 0.54 -3.67
N SER A 116 0.33 0.31 -4.95
CA SER A 116 -0.66 0.01 -6.00
C SER A 116 -1.37 -1.32 -5.75
N VAL A 117 -0.62 -2.36 -5.40
CA VAL A 117 -1.15 -3.69 -5.09
C VAL A 117 -2.04 -3.64 -3.85
N ARG A 118 -1.62 -2.89 -2.82
CA ARG A 118 -2.41 -2.78 -1.59
C ARG A 118 -3.71 -1.99 -1.82
N ALA A 119 -3.68 -0.92 -2.63
CA ALA A 119 -4.89 -0.23 -3.06
C ALA A 119 -5.83 -1.13 -3.88
N ALA A 120 -5.27 -1.90 -4.81
CA ALA A 120 -6.03 -2.83 -5.64
C ALA A 120 -6.68 -3.96 -4.83
N SER A 121 -6.06 -4.41 -3.74
CA SER A 121 -6.63 -5.43 -2.84
C SER A 121 -7.93 -4.97 -2.15
N VAL A 122 -8.11 -3.65 -2.01
CA VAL A 122 -9.31 -3.08 -1.39
C VAL A 122 -10.39 -2.79 -2.44
N LEU A 123 -10.00 -2.23 -3.59
CA LEU A 123 -10.94 -1.80 -4.64
C LEU A 123 -11.36 -2.93 -5.59
N GLY A 124 -10.56 -3.98 -5.72
CA GLY A 124 -10.70 -5.00 -6.77
C GLY A 124 -10.88 -6.42 -6.25
N ASN A 125 -10.68 -7.38 -7.16
CA ASN A 125 -10.77 -8.80 -6.85
C ASN A 125 -9.51 -9.25 -6.07
N MET A 126 -9.68 -9.59 -4.79
CA MET A 126 -8.62 -10.03 -3.89
C MET A 126 -7.62 -11.07 -4.45
N PRO A 127 -8.04 -12.11 -5.20
CA PRO A 127 -7.13 -13.11 -5.76
C PRO A 127 -6.16 -12.51 -6.79
N ALA A 128 -6.64 -11.57 -7.62
CA ALA A 128 -5.80 -10.93 -8.62
C ALA A 128 -4.73 -10.04 -7.96
N ALA A 129 -5.13 -9.28 -6.94
CA ALA A 129 -4.19 -8.47 -6.16
C ALA A 129 -3.15 -9.34 -5.43
N ALA A 130 -3.56 -10.47 -4.87
CA ALA A 130 -2.66 -11.42 -4.22
C ALA A 130 -1.64 -12.01 -5.21
N THR A 131 -2.07 -12.43 -6.40
CA THR A 131 -1.17 -12.97 -7.42
C THR A 131 -0.13 -11.94 -7.88
N VAL A 132 -0.57 -10.70 -8.14
CA VAL A 132 0.36 -9.61 -8.52
C VAL A 132 1.33 -9.32 -7.39
N ALA A 133 0.88 -9.36 -6.13
CA ALA A 133 1.76 -9.21 -4.98
C ALA A 133 2.84 -10.29 -4.95
N VAL A 134 2.47 -11.56 -5.09
CA VAL A 134 3.44 -12.66 -5.04
C VAL A 134 4.44 -12.56 -6.19
N ILE A 135 3.98 -12.29 -7.42
CA ILE A 135 4.87 -12.15 -8.58
C ILE A 135 5.87 -11.02 -8.36
N ALA A 136 5.39 -9.87 -7.89
CA ALA A 136 6.27 -8.74 -7.67
C ALA A 136 7.24 -8.94 -6.51
N ALA A 137 6.85 -9.65 -5.45
CA ALA A 137 7.75 -10.02 -4.36
C ALA A 137 8.87 -10.96 -4.81
N VAL A 138 8.65 -11.77 -5.85
CA VAL A 138 9.67 -12.68 -6.42
C VAL A 138 10.60 -11.97 -7.42
N LEU A 139 10.11 -10.93 -8.11
CA LEU A 139 10.87 -10.19 -9.12
C LEU A 139 11.84 -9.17 -8.55
N LEU A 140 11.58 -8.73 -7.33
CA LEU A 140 12.34 -7.69 -6.65
C LEU A 140 13.31 -8.34 -5.67
#